data_AF-A0A940P170-F1
#
_entry.id   AF-A0A940P170-F1
#
_cell.length_a   1.000
_cell.length_b   1.000
_cell.length_c   1.000
_cell.angle_alpha   90.00
_cell.angle_beta   90.00
_cell.angle_gamma   90.00
#
_symmetry.space_group_name_H-M   'P 1'
#
loop_
_entity.id
_entity.type
_entity.pdbx_description
1 polymer ?
#
loop_
_entity_poly.entity_id
_entity_poly.type
_entity_poly.pdbx_seq_one_letter_code
_entity_poly.pdbx_strand_id
1 'polypeptide(L)'
;GGAALAILLLGKKFCPKVPMAIFIMAGGALLGVTGFAQRCGIRLLDAVEPGLPAWHIPALTFSRAHDLLTVSLTVAAVIMAETLLASGSFANKNGYKLKDNSEILVYGLGNLAACLTGCCPVNGSVSRTAMGEQYGGKSQVMSVAASVTMAGILLFCTGFIGYLPVPVLTAIVISALLGAVEFDLAHRLFKQDRRELLIFLGAFAGVLFFGTVAGVVIGVLLSFVSLMLQTANPKRSFLGVIPGHEGFHSLERNTYAAPIEHVIIYRFSSNLYFANVNLFISDLEQAIKPDTKCIVVDSGAVCNLDVTAADRIEAFRKSLNRSGTELYFASHIGALNDRFRELGLSGWVEHGYVRRTIPAALKNAGFEPPYVLESAGKDGSGVQGAGNPTRMEFEWAFGANAEAEMEQYTAALLQRIDENAAPEEQLSGILHAKGVWKDVSDSDQEELLTHLQTHIPELSGKLHLSESEIEEAIEARRMKLALRLMKNNPKAAEAVRIYNQNYEASLKEQEPKLYETLMQYRRQSLEHLTEVHPEYADIIHAFYAD
;
A
#
# COMPACT_ATOMS: atom_id res chain seq x y z
N GLY A 1 10.83 52.61 7.18
CA GLY A 1 10.71 51.17 7.46
C GLY A 1 9.51 50.88 8.33
N GLY A 2 9.66 50.92 9.66
CA GLY A 2 8.60 50.55 10.61
C GLY A 2 7.26 51.26 10.40
N ALA A 3 7.25 52.57 10.16
CA ALA A 3 6.02 53.31 9.86
C ALA A 3 5.33 52.82 8.57
N ALA A 4 6.09 52.56 7.50
CA ALA A 4 5.54 52.00 6.26
C ALA A 4 4.95 50.60 6.47
N LEU A 5 5.62 49.75 7.26
CA LEU A 5 5.12 48.43 7.63
C LEU A 5 3.82 48.54 8.45
N ALA A 6 3.77 49.41 9.45
CA ALA A 6 2.58 49.64 10.26
C ALA A 6 1.39 50.10 9.39
N ILE A 7 1.61 51.05 8.47
CA ILE A 7 0.58 51.52 7.54
C ILE A 7 0.11 50.38 6.62
N LEU A 8 1.02 49.52 6.12
CA LEU A 8 0.64 48.35 5.33
C LEU A 8 -0.23 47.36 6.11
N LEU A 9 0.15 47.05 7.35
CA LEU A 9 -0.56 46.08 8.19
C LEU A 9 -1.93 46.62 8.63
N LEU A 10 -1.99 47.89 9.06
CA LEU A 10 -3.24 48.56 9.40
C LEU A 10 -4.14 48.71 8.17
N GLY A 11 -3.55 49.07 7.02
CA GLY A 11 -4.25 49.19 5.75
C GLY A 11 -4.89 47.87 5.30
N LYS A 12 -4.20 46.73 5.48
CA LYS A 12 -4.78 45.39 5.23
C LYS A 12 -6.02 45.13 6.10
N LYS A 13 -6.04 45.62 7.34
CA LYS A 13 -7.16 45.42 8.28
C LYS A 13 -8.34 46.35 8.02
N PHE A 14 -8.07 47.63 7.73
CA PHE A 14 -9.11 48.66 7.60
C PHE A 14 -9.60 48.90 6.17
N CYS A 15 -8.74 48.71 5.15
CA CYS A 15 -9.06 48.98 3.74
C CYS A 15 -8.49 47.89 2.81
N PRO A 16 -8.93 46.62 2.92
CA PRO A 16 -8.31 45.48 2.23
C PRO A 16 -8.36 45.55 0.70
N LYS A 17 -9.33 46.28 0.13
CA LYS A 17 -9.50 46.45 -1.33
C LYS A 17 -8.57 47.51 -1.94
N VAL A 18 -7.96 48.37 -1.12
CA VAL A 18 -7.10 49.45 -1.59
C VAL A 18 -5.66 48.94 -1.70
N PRO A 19 -4.97 49.15 -2.84
CA PRO A 19 -3.57 48.74 -3.00
C PRO A 19 -2.61 49.66 -2.24
N MET A 20 -2.59 49.54 -0.91
CA MET A 20 -1.79 50.37 0.00
C MET A 20 -0.29 50.36 -0.33
N ALA A 21 0.21 49.27 -0.92
CA ALA A 21 1.59 49.19 -1.40
C ALA A 21 1.91 50.25 -2.47
N ILE A 22 0.97 50.58 -3.37
CA ILE A 22 1.15 51.60 -4.41
C ILE A 22 1.22 52.99 -3.78
N PHE A 23 0.33 53.29 -2.83
CA PHE A 23 0.32 54.59 -2.15
C PHE A 23 1.59 54.83 -1.32
N ILE A 24 2.05 53.79 -0.63
CA ILE A 24 3.29 53.86 0.16
C ILE A 24 4.51 53.95 -0.75
N MET A 25 4.50 53.30 -1.90
CA MET A 25 5.54 53.43 -2.92
C MET A 25 5.58 54.84 -3.51
N ALA A 26 4.42 55.41 -3.86
CA ALA A 26 4.31 56.79 -4.35
C ALA A 26 4.74 57.81 -3.29
N GLY A 27 4.32 57.64 -2.04
CA GLY A 27 4.77 58.47 -0.91
C GLY A 27 6.27 58.34 -0.67
N GLY A 28 6.82 57.13 -0.75
CA GLY A 28 8.26 56.86 -0.67
C GLY A 28 9.04 57.58 -1.78
N ALA A 29 8.57 57.50 -3.02
CA ALA A 29 9.19 58.20 -4.13
C ALA A 29 9.11 59.73 -3.98
N LEU A 30 8.00 60.27 -3.47
CA LEU A 30 7.86 61.70 -3.20
C LEU A 30 8.86 62.18 -2.13
N LEU A 31 9.14 61.37 -1.10
CA LEU A 31 10.21 61.62 -0.13
C LEU A 31 11.61 61.55 -0.77
N GLY A 32 11.79 60.73 -1.80
CA GLY A 32 13.00 60.67 -2.61
C GLY A 32 13.20 61.93 -3.45
N VAL A 33 12.18 62.34 -4.21
CA VAL A 33 12.20 63.51 -5.11
C VAL A 33 12.39 64.82 -4.35
N THR A 34 11.76 64.97 -3.18
CA THR A 34 11.90 66.16 -2.33
C THR A 34 13.29 66.28 -1.67
N GLY A 35 14.17 65.29 -1.84
CA GLY A 35 15.50 65.24 -1.24
C GLY A 35 15.49 65.00 0.27
N PHE A 36 14.31 64.83 0.88
CA PHE A 36 14.18 64.55 2.32
C PHE A 36 14.83 63.23 2.70
N ALA A 37 14.67 62.19 1.86
CA ALA A 37 15.29 60.89 2.08
C ALA A 37 16.83 60.99 2.14
N GLN A 38 17.43 61.75 1.21
CA GLN A 38 18.89 61.94 1.15
C GLN A 38 19.40 62.74 2.35
N ARG A 39 18.68 63.79 2.77
CA ARG A 39 19.01 64.59 3.97
C ARG A 39 18.98 63.77 5.26
N CYS A 40 18.10 62.78 5.33
CA CYS A 40 17.96 61.86 6.46
C CYS A 40 18.88 60.62 6.36
N GLY A 41 19.77 60.55 5.37
CA GLY A 41 20.68 59.40 5.17
C GLY A 41 19.97 58.10 4.75
N ILE A 42 18.76 58.18 4.20
CA ILE A 42 17.99 57.02 3.77
C ILE A 42 18.49 56.58 2.39
N ARG A 43 18.97 55.33 2.30
CA ARG A 43 19.41 54.74 1.03
C ARG A 43 18.25 54.62 0.05
N LEU A 44 18.45 55.19 -1.14
CA LEU A 44 17.57 55.03 -2.30
C LEU A 44 18.08 53.87 -3.18
N LEU A 45 17.24 53.38 -4.07
CA LEU A 45 17.65 52.43 -5.11
C LEU A 45 18.59 53.08 -6.13
N ASP A 46 19.42 52.28 -6.76
CA ASP A 46 20.25 52.70 -7.88
C ASP A 46 19.36 52.98 -9.11
N ALA A 47 19.78 53.94 -9.94
CA ALA A 47 19.07 54.27 -11.17
C ALA A 47 19.20 53.11 -12.17
N VAL A 48 18.11 52.81 -12.87
CA VAL A 48 18.04 51.76 -13.89
C VAL A 48 18.01 52.41 -15.27
N GLU A 49 18.79 51.90 -16.21
CA GLU A 49 18.81 52.41 -17.58
C GLU A 49 17.47 52.13 -18.29
N PRO A 50 16.93 53.07 -19.09
CA PRO A 50 15.76 52.84 -19.91
C PRO A 50 16.04 51.83 -21.04
N GLY A 51 15.09 50.93 -21.31
CA GLY A 51 15.18 50.00 -22.44
C GLY A 51 14.76 48.58 -22.10
N LEU A 52 14.53 47.78 -23.15
CA LEU A 52 14.31 46.35 -23.02
C LEU A 52 15.66 45.61 -22.97
N PRO A 53 15.74 44.46 -22.25
CA PRO A 53 16.96 43.67 -22.21
C PRO A 53 17.35 43.21 -23.63
N ALA A 54 18.64 43.33 -23.96
CA ALA A 54 19.16 42.83 -25.21
C ALA A 54 19.17 41.29 -25.22
N TRP A 55 19.03 40.72 -26.42
CA TRP A 55 19.08 39.28 -26.62
C TRP A 55 20.54 38.84 -26.71
N HIS A 56 20.91 37.85 -25.91
CA HIS A 56 22.25 37.31 -25.80
C HIS A 56 22.21 35.79 -26.00
N ILE A 57 23.13 35.28 -26.82
CA ILE A 57 23.35 33.84 -26.92
C ILE A 57 24.46 33.46 -25.93
N PRO A 58 24.18 32.59 -24.94
CA PRO A 58 25.18 32.21 -23.93
C PRO A 58 26.34 31.44 -24.58
N ALA A 59 27.57 31.80 -24.24
CA ALA A 59 28.75 31.07 -24.70
C ALA A 59 28.90 29.75 -23.92
N LEU A 60 28.73 28.61 -24.60
CA LEU A 60 28.91 27.29 -24.02
C LEU A 60 30.40 26.93 -24.01
N THR A 61 31.06 27.13 -22.86
CA THR A 61 32.45 26.72 -22.67
C THR A 61 32.53 25.43 -21.86
N PHE A 62 33.04 24.35 -22.46
CA PHE A 62 33.12 23.03 -21.82
C PHE A 62 34.10 22.95 -20.64
N SER A 63 35.00 23.93 -20.45
CA SER A 63 35.97 23.95 -19.36
C SER A 63 35.35 24.08 -17.96
N ARG A 64 34.07 24.47 -17.86
CA ARG A 64 33.30 24.56 -16.60
C ARG A 64 32.06 23.67 -16.58
N ALA A 65 32.01 22.64 -17.44
CA ALA A 65 30.82 21.81 -17.61
C ALA A 65 30.37 21.15 -16.28
N HIS A 66 31.31 20.67 -15.47
CA HIS A 66 31.01 20.06 -14.17
C HIS A 66 30.34 21.06 -13.21
N ASP A 67 30.96 22.22 -12.97
CA ASP A 67 30.43 23.23 -12.05
C ASP A 67 29.09 23.80 -12.52
N LEU A 68 28.94 24.00 -13.84
CA LEU A 68 27.68 24.41 -14.45
C LEU A 68 26.59 23.35 -14.23
N LEU A 69 26.91 22.07 -14.41
CA LEU A 69 25.96 20.98 -14.20
C LEU A 69 25.54 20.88 -12.74
N THR A 70 26.48 20.88 -11.79
CA THR A 70 26.18 20.77 -10.35
C THR A 70 25.34 21.95 -9.87
N VAL A 71 25.71 23.19 -10.23
CA VAL A 71 24.95 24.39 -9.80
C VAL A 71 23.59 24.44 -10.49
N SER A 72 23.51 24.18 -11.80
CA SER A 72 22.24 24.22 -12.53
C SER A 72 21.26 23.15 -12.07
N LEU A 73 21.72 21.91 -11.81
CA LEU A 73 20.87 20.84 -11.30
C LEU A 73 20.30 21.20 -9.92
N THR A 74 21.14 21.80 -9.08
CA THR A 74 20.77 22.22 -7.73
C THR A 74 19.73 23.35 -7.78
N VAL A 75 19.97 24.37 -8.61
CA VAL A 75 19.01 25.47 -8.83
C VAL A 75 17.71 24.95 -9.43
N ALA A 76 17.77 24.03 -10.40
CA ALA A 76 16.59 23.42 -10.99
C ALA A 76 15.77 22.64 -9.95
N ALA A 77 16.41 21.88 -9.07
CA ALA A 77 15.74 21.17 -7.98
C ALA A 77 15.01 22.15 -7.03
N VAL A 78 15.65 23.27 -6.67
CA VAL A 78 15.02 24.31 -5.83
C VAL A 78 13.85 24.97 -6.56
N ILE A 79 14.01 25.34 -7.83
CA ILE A 79 12.93 25.94 -8.63
C ILE A 79 11.74 24.99 -8.69
N MET A 80 11.97 23.70 -8.98
CA MET A 80 10.90 22.70 -9.03
C MET A 80 10.23 22.52 -7.67
N ALA A 81 10.99 22.37 -6.60
CA ALA A 81 10.45 22.20 -5.25
C ALA A 81 9.61 23.41 -4.82
N GLU A 82 10.15 24.63 -4.91
CA GLU A 82 9.43 25.85 -4.52
C GLU A 82 8.18 26.06 -5.37
N THR A 83 8.29 25.84 -6.68
CA THR A 83 7.19 26.08 -7.62
C THR A 83 6.06 25.07 -7.42
N LEU A 84 6.37 23.77 -7.35
CA LEU A 84 5.35 22.73 -7.19
C LEU A 84 4.69 22.80 -5.82
N LEU A 85 5.45 23.11 -4.76
CA LEU A 85 4.89 23.33 -3.42
C LEU A 85 3.97 24.55 -3.40
N ALA A 86 4.40 25.67 -3.98
CA ALA A 86 3.60 26.88 -4.05
C ALA A 86 2.31 26.65 -4.86
N SER A 87 2.45 26.17 -6.10
CA SER A 87 1.31 25.87 -6.98
C SER A 87 0.38 24.85 -6.32
N GLY A 88 0.91 23.78 -5.74
CA GLY A 88 0.15 22.74 -5.03
C GLY A 88 -0.66 23.29 -3.86
N SER A 89 -0.07 24.16 -3.04
CA SER A 89 -0.75 24.86 -1.94
C SER A 89 -1.92 25.71 -2.45
N PHE A 90 -1.71 26.52 -3.50
CA PHE A 90 -2.78 27.32 -4.11
C PHE A 90 -3.86 26.48 -4.81
N ALA A 91 -3.48 25.36 -5.44
CA ALA A 91 -4.40 24.43 -6.08
C ALA A 91 -5.31 23.74 -5.07
N ASN A 92 -4.75 23.27 -3.97
CA ASN A 92 -5.49 22.68 -2.87
C ASN A 92 -6.43 23.70 -2.22
N LYS A 93 -5.94 24.92 -1.97
CA LYS A 93 -6.74 26.01 -1.40
C LYS A 93 -7.94 26.41 -2.27
N ASN A 94 -7.76 26.43 -3.60
CA ASN A 94 -8.78 26.88 -4.55
C ASN A 94 -9.56 25.74 -5.22
N GLY A 95 -9.27 24.47 -4.92
CA GLY A 95 -9.99 23.30 -5.41
C GLY A 95 -9.77 22.97 -6.89
N TYR A 96 -8.62 23.32 -7.48
CA TYR A 96 -8.26 22.94 -8.85
C TYR A 96 -7.15 21.88 -8.87
N LYS A 97 -7.04 21.15 -9.99
CA LYS A 97 -6.01 20.12 -10.18
C LYS A 97 -4.82 20.67 -10.94
N LEU A 98 -3.62 20.30 -10.49
CA LEU A 98 -2.37 20.59 -11.19
C LEU A 98 -1.91 19.40 -12.04
N LYS A 99 -1.12 19.72 -13.06
CA LYS A 99 -0.39 18.76 -13.89
C LYS A 99 1.10 19.04 -13.72
N ASP A 100 1.75 18.32 -12.81
CA ASP A 100 3.14 18.61 -12.40
C ASP A 100 4.12 18.55 -13.57
N ASN A 101 3.98 17.56 -14.47
CA ASN A 101 4.82 17.46 -15.67
C ASN A 101 4.69 18.69 -16.59
N SER A 102 3.50 19.28 -16.67
CA SER A 102 3.26 20.49 -17.47
C SER A 102 3.87 21.72 -16.81
N GLU A 103 3.76 21.85 -15.49
CA GLU A 103 4.42 22.93 -14.74
C GLU A 103 5.95 22.87 -14.94
N ILE A 104 6.57 21.71 -14.74
CA ILE A 104 8.02 21.53 -14.91
C ILE A 104 8.45 21.92 -16.34
N LEU A 105 7.70 21.49 -17.35
CA LEU A 105 7.99 21.83 -18.76
C LEU A 105 7.92 23.35 -18.99
N VAL A 106 6.89 24.02 -18.48
CA VAL A 106 6.69 25.47 -18.66
C VAL A 106 7.81 26.26 -17.97
N TYR A 107 8.21 25.89 -16.75
CA TYR A 107 9.34 26.54 -16.08
C TYR A 107 10.68 26.22 -16.75
N GLY A 108 10.84 25.03 -17.32
CA GLY A 108 12.00 24.70 -18.15
C GLY A 108 12.11 25.62 -19.37
N LEU A 109 11.03 25.75 -20.14
CA LEU A 109 10.96 26.66 -21.28
C LEU A 109 11.13 28.13 -20.87
N GLY A 110 10.53 28.54 -19.75
CA GLY A 110 10.68 29.88 -19.20
C GLY A 110 12.12 30.21 -18.82
N ASN A 111 12.85 29.27 -18.22
CA ASN A 111 14.27 29.44 -17.89
C ASN A 111 15.17 29.43 -19.13
N LEU A 112 14.84 28.66 -20.17
CA LEU A 112 15.52 28.73 -21.47
C LEU A 112 15.34 30.12 -22.11
N ALA A 113 14.12 30.67 -22.08
CA ALA A 113 13.87 32.03 -22.56
C ALA A 113 14.56 33.10 -21.70
N ALA A 114 14.59 32.93 -20.37
CA ALA A 114 15.30 33.80 -19.44
C ALA A 114 16.81 33.87 -19.76
N CYS A 115 17.42 32.73 -20.12
CA CYS A 115 18.81 32.66 -20.51
C CYS A 115 19.15 33.56 -21.72
N LEU A 116 18.25 33.66 -22.70
CA LEU A 116 18.43 34.51 -23.89
C LEU A 116 18.42 36.01 -23.59
N THR A 117 17.96 36.42 -22.42
CA THR A 117 17.89 37.84 -22.03
C THR A 117 18.89 38.19 -20.93
N GLY A 118 19.73 37.22 -20.51
CA GLY A 118 20.63 37.38 -19.37
C GLY A 118 19.89 37.46 -18.02
N CYS A 119 18.64 37.03 -17.97
CA CYS A 119 17.83 37.02 -16.75
C CYS A 119 18.31 35.91 -15.79
N CYS A 120 18.17 36.15 -14.49
CA CYS A 120 18.40 35.12 -13.49
C CYS A 120 17.34 33.99 -13.59
N PRO A 121 17.62 32.80 -13.02
CA PRO A 121 16.66 31.70 -13.04
C PRO A 121 15.30 32.09 -12.45
N VAL A 122 14.22 31.66 -13.11
CA VAL A 122 12.83 32.03 -12.80
C VAL A 122 12.07 30.87 -12.15
N ASN A 123 11.26 31.20 -11.13
CA ASN A 123 10.43 30.26 -10.36
C ASN A 123 9.00 30.78 -10.13
N GLY A 124 8.14 29.93 -9.57
CA GLY A 124 6.81 30.30 -9.11
C GLY A 124 6.89 31.24 -7.90
N SER A 125 6.27 32.42 -8.02
CA SER A 125 6.38 33.47 -7.01
C SER A 125 5.22 33.40 -6.00
N VAL A 126 5.46 32.82 -4.82
CA VAL A 126 4.49 32.77 -3.71
C VAL A 126 3.93 34.15 -3.39
N SER A 127 4.81 35.16 -3.27
CA SER A 127 4.42 36.53 -2.92
C SER A 127 3.53 37.18 -3.97
N ARG A 128 3.83 37.03 -5.27
CA ARG A 128 3.01 37.66 -6.34
C ARG A 128 1.67 36.96 -6.50
N THR A 129 1.66 35.63 -6.42
CA THR A 129 0.44 34.83 -6.50
C THR A 129 -0.49 35.10 -5.31
N ALA A 130 0.06 35.16 -4.08
CA ALA A 130 -0.71 35.53 -2.88
C ALA A 130 -1.33 36.93 -2.99
N MET A 131 -0.58 37.91 -3.51
CA MET A 131 -1.12 39.24 -3.76
C MET A 131 -2.21 39.23 -4.84
N GLY A 132 -2.01 38.50 -5.95
CA GLY A 132 -3.02 38.35 -7.00
C GLY A 132 -4.32 37.75 -6.48
N GLU A 133 -4.23 36.70 -5.67
CA GLU A 133 -5.38 36.06 -5.02
C GLU A 133 -6.08 37.01 -4.04
N GLN A 134 -5.33 37.78 -3.25
CA GLN A 134 -5.89 38.79 -2.33
C GLN A 134 -6.78 39.81 -3.06
N TYR A 135 -6.41 40.20 -4.29
CA TYR A 135 -7.18 41.12 -5.13
C TYR A 135 -8.20 40.41 -6.05
N GLY A 136 -8.39 39.10 -5.90
CA GLY A 136 -9.41 38.33 -6.63
C GLY A 136 -9.00 37.92 -8.05
N GLY A 137 -7.71 37.87 -8.36
CA GLY A 137 -7.21 37.37 -9.65
C GLY A 137 -7.50 35.88 -9.83
N LYS A 138 -8.16 35.52 -10.94
CA LYS A 138 -8.59 34.13 -11.23
C LYS A 138 -8.03 33.56 -12.55
N SER A 139 -7.30 34.35 -13.33
CA SER A 139 -6.81 33.96 -14.64
C SER A 139 -5.39 34.46 -14.91
N GLN A 140 -4.71 33.83 -15.87
CA GLN A 140 -3.36 34.21 -16.30
C GLN A 140 -3.30 35.57 -17.00
N VAL A 141 -4.45 36.20 -17.29
CA VAL A 141 -4.52 37.59 -17.78
C VAL A 141 -3.83 38.54 -16.79
N MET A 142 -3.86 38.24 -15.49
CA MET A 142 -3.13 38.99 -14.47
C MET A 142 -1.61 38.98 -14.73
N SER A 143 -1.03 37.81 -15.04
CA SER A 143 0.38 37.65 -15.37
C SER A 143 0.77 38.39 -16.66
N VAL A 144 -0.10 38.33 -17.68
CA VAL A 144 0.10 39.04 -18.96
C VAL A 144 0.01 40.56 -18.78
N ALA A 145 -0.99 41.04 -18.03
CA ALA A 145 -1.12 42.46 -17.72
C ALA A 145 0.09 42.96 -16.93
N ALA A 146 0.59 42.16 -15.98
CA ALA A 146 1.80 42.48 -15.24
C ALA A 146 3.05 42.56 -16.14
N SER A 147 3.22 41.62 -17.09
CA SER A 147 4.36 41.66 -18.02
C SER A 147 4.31 42.85 -18.97
N VAL A 148 3.14 43.20 -19.51
CA VAL A 148 2.96 44.38 -20.37
C VAL A 148 3.21 45.67 -19.58
N THR A 149 2.70 45.75 -18.35
CA THR A 149 2.92 46.90 -17.47
C THR A 149 4.41 47.06 -17.14
N MET A 150 5.10 45.95 -16.86
CA MET A 150 6.55 45.97 -16.60
C MET A 150 7.34 46.45 -17.83
N ALA A 151 6.98 45.99 -19.03
CA ALA A 151 7.60 46.48 -20.27
C ALA A 151 7.38 48.00 -20.46
N GLY A 152 6.19 48.51 -20.17
CA GLY A 152 5.90 49.95 -20.17
C GLY A 152 6.75 50.73 -19.16
N ILE A 153 6.92 50.19 -17.95
CA ILE A 153 7.76 50.81 -16.91
C ILE A 153 9.23 50.87 -17.35
N LEU A 154 9.75 49.80 -17.97
CA LEU A 154 11.13 49.75 -18.45
C LEU A 154 11.40 50.73 -19.62
N LEU A 155 10.39 51.03 -20.43
CA LEU A 155 10.53 51.94 -21.56
C LEU A 155 10.37 53.41 -21.16
N PHE A 156 9.46 53.73 -20.24
CA PHE A 156 9.05 55.11 -19.97
C PHE A 156 9.28 55.60 -18.53
N CYS A 157 9.43 54.70 -17.56
CA CYS A 157 9.36 55.04 -16.13
C CYS A 157 10.59 54.61 -15.31
N THR A 158 11.70 54.18 -15.92
CA THR A 158 12.89 53.69 -15.19
C THR A 158 13.54 54.76 -14.31
N GLY A 159 13.48 56.03 -14.73
CA GLY A 159 13.96 57.17 -13.94
C GLY A 159 13.27 57.32 -12.59
N PHE A 160 12.04 56.79 -12.42
CA PHE A 160 11.33 56.81 -11.15
C PHE A 160 11.93 55.84 -10.10
N ILE A 161 12.52 54.72 -10.55
CA ILE A 161 12.99 53.64 -9.69
C ILE A 161 14.07 54.13 -8.72
N GLY A 162 14.96 55.01 -9.18
CA GLY A 162 16.04 55.57 -8.36
C GLY A 162 15.58 56.49 -7.22
N TYR A 163 14.31 56.91 -7.18
CA TYR A 163 13.76 57.71 -6.09
C TYR A 163 13.15 56.86 -4.96
N LEU A 164 13.10 55.54 -5.12
CA LEU A 164 12.44 54.67 -4.14
C LEU A 164 13.35 54.36 -2.94
N PRO A 165 12.91 54.66 -1.70
CA PRO A 165 13.67 54.32 -0.51
C PRO A 165 13.69 52.82 -0.24
N VAL A 166 14.89 52.25 -0.02
CA VAL A 166 15.07 50.82 0.31
C VAL A 166 14.19 50.38 1.50
N PRO A 167 14.07 51.13 2.62
CA PRO A 167 13.25 50.71 3.75
C PRO A 167 11.75 50.62 3.46
N VAL A 168 11.25 51.27 2.42
CA VAL A 168 9.84 51.16 1.98
C VAL A 168 9.64 49.85 1.24
N LEU A 169 10.54 49.50 0.32
CA LEU A 169 10.53 48.22 -0.39
C LEU A 169 10.65 47.04 0.58
N THR A 170 11.56 47.12 1.56
CA THR A 170 11.72 46.10 2.60
C THR A 170 10.41 45.88 3.37
N ALA A 171 9.68 46.96 3.71
CA ALA A 171 8.40 46.84 4.40
C ALA A 171 7.32 46.16 3.55
N ILE A 172 7.30 46.43 2.24
CA ILE A 172 6.39 45.77 1.29
C ILE A 172 6.68 44.26 1.24
N VAL A 173 7.96 43.88 1.11
CA VAL A 173 8.38 42.47 1.07
C VAL A 173 8.02 41.74 2.37
N ILE A 174 8.33 42.31 3.53
CA ILE A 174 7.99 41.72 4.84
C ILE A 174 6.46 41.54 4.97
N SER A 175 5.68 42.57 4.61
CA SER A 175 4.21 42.50 4.68
C SER A 175 3.64 41.42 3.76
N ALA A 176 4.23 41.20 2.58
CA ALA A 176 3.80 40.16 1.66
C ALA A 176 4.14 38.75 2.17
N LEU A 177 5.34 38.56 2.73
CA LEU A 177 5.82 37.27 3.23
C LEU A 177 5.13 36.82 4.52
N LEU A 178 4.73 37.75 5.41
CA LEU A 178 4.03 37.41 6.65
C LEU A 178 2.76 36.58 6.43
N GLY A 179 2.04 36.79 5.32
CA GLY A 179 0.85 36.03 4.98
C GLY A 179 1.13 34.65 4.39
N ALA A 180 2.37 34.37 3.97
CA ALA A 180 2.79 33.08 3.43
C ALA A 180 3.39 32.15 4.51
N VAL A 181 3.67 32.65 5.72
CA VAL A 181 4.20 31.83 6.81
C VAL A 181 3.07 31.05 7.49
N GLU A 182 3.14 29.72 7.43
CA GLU A 182 2.13 28.81 7.99
C GLU A 182 2.42 28.46 9.45
N PHE A 183 2.29 29.42 10.37
CA PHE A 183 2.51 29.17 11.81
C PHE A 183 1.59 28.06 12.38
N ASP A 184 0.39 27.92 11.82
CA ASP A 184 -0.55 26.87 12.20
C ASP A 184 -0.02 25.45 11.92
N LEU A 185 0.75 25.27 10.85
CA LEU A 185 1.34 23.98 10.50
C LEU A 185 2.36 23.55 11.57
N ALA A 186 3.26 24.47 11.96
CA ALA A 186 4.25 24.21 13.00
C ALA A 186 3.59 23.82 14.34
N HIS A 187 2.49 24.48 14.71
CA HIS A 187 1.75 24.14 15.91
C HIS A 187 1.07 22.76 15.82
N ARG A 188 0.48 22.42 14.67
CA ARG A 188 -0.11 21.09 14.44
C ARG A 188 0.93 19.97 14.52
N LEU A 189 2.08 20.16 13.87
CA LEU A 189 3.20 19.21 13.93
C LEU A 189 3.67 19.00 15.37
N PHE A 190 3.82 20.06 16.16
CA PHE A 190 4.20 19.95 17.57
C PHE A 190 3.23 19.10 18.40
N LYS A 191 1.92 19.17 18.10
CA LYS A 191 0.89 18.39 18.81
C LYS A 191 0.75 16.95 18.30
N GLN A 192 0.94 16.72 17.00
CA GLN A 192 0.63 15.45 16.35
C GLN A 192 1.85 14.55 16.15
N ASP A 193 2.97 15.09 15.66
CA ASP A 193 4.16 14.30 15.33
C ASP A 193 5.45 15.07 15.59
N ARG A 194 6.14 14.68 16.68
CA ARG A 194 7.42 15.28 17.07
C ARG A 194 8.55 14.97 16.09
N ARG A 195 8.50 13.85 15.35
CA ARG A 195 9.53 13.50 14.37
C ARG A 195 9.43 14.43 13.17
N GLU A 196 8.23 14.63 12.65
CA GLU A 196 7.98 15.59 11.56
C GLU A 196 8.33 17.03 11.97
N LEU A 197 8.07 17.41 13.23
CA LEU A 197 8.53 18.71 13.74
C LEU A 197 10.06 18.84 13.72
N LEU A 198 10.81 17.79 14.10
CA LEU A 198 12.27 17.82 14.07
C LEU A 198 12.81 17.98 12.64
N ILE A 199 12.17 17.33 11.67
CA ILE A 199 12.50 17.50 10.25
C ILE A 199 12.22 18.93 9.80
N PHE A 200 11.05 19.48 10.15
CA PHE A 200 10.68 20.86 9.86
C PHE A 200 11.68 21.88 10.45
N LEU A 201 12.04 21.72 11.74
CA LEU A 201 13.02 22.59 12.41
C LEU A 201 14.43 22.41 11.83
N GLY A 202 14.81 21.18 11.47
CA GLY A 202 16.07 20.87 10.81
C GLY A 202 16.19 21.54 9.44
N ALA A 203 15.15 21.45 8.61
CA ALA A 203 15.09 22.14 7.32
C ALA A 203 15.11 23.68 7.50
N PHE A 204 14.34 24.21 8.46
CA PHE A 204 14.31 25.64 8.79
C PHE A 204 15.68 26.17 9.21
N ALA A 205 16.35 25.48 10.15
CA ALA A 205 17.71 25.82 10.57
C ALA A 205 18.70 25.66 9.40
N GLY A 206 18.52 24.63 8.57
CA GLY A 206 19.31 24.41 7.35
C GLY A 206 19.27 25.62 6.41
N VAL A 207 18.08 26.15 6.14
CA VAL A 207 17.91 27.36 5.32
C VAL A 207 18.54 28.58 5.99
N LEU A 208 18.34 28.75 7.30
CA LEU A 208 18.82 29.92 8.04
C LEU A 208 20.36 30.02 8.08
N PHE A 209 21.06 28.88 8.28
CA PHE A 209 22.51 28.86 8.45
C PHE A 209 23.28 28.60 7.15
N PHE A 210 22.74 27.78 6.25
CA PHE A 210 23.45 27.32 5.04
C PHE A 210 22.82 27.79 3.73
N GLY A 211 21.71 28.53 3.80
CA GLY A 211 20.98 29.03 2.64
C GLY A 211 19.93 28.04 2.10
N THR A 212 19.10 28.52 1.18
CA THR A 212 17.91 27.80 0.68
C THR A 212 18.24 26.44 0.07
N VAL A 213 19.24 26.40 -0.79
CA VAL A 213 19.72 25.19 -1.47
C VAL A 213 20.08 24.09 -0.46
N ALA A 214 20.96 24.38 0.49
CA ALA A 214 21.41 23.41 1.48
C ALA A 214 20.27 22.99 2.42
N GLY A 215 19.41 23.94 2.81
CA GLY A 215 18.25 23.66 3.65
C GLY A 215 17.25 22.69 3.01
N VAL A 216 16.98 22.82 1.71
CA VAL A 216 16.12 21.86 0.97
C VAL A 216 16.75 20.47 0.96
N VAL A 217 18.04 20.36 0.66
CA VAL A 217 18.75 19.06 0.66
C VAL A 217 18.71 18.41 2.04
N ILE A 218 18.97 19.17 3.11
CA ILE A 218 18.87 18.69 4.49
C ILE A 218 17.45 18.19 4.79
N GLY A 219 16.42 18.95 4.41
CA GLY A 219 15.03 18.56 4.59
C GLY A 219 14.70 17.24 3.90
N VAL A 220 15.05 17.09 2.62
CA VAL A 220 14.82 15.86 1.85
C VAL A 220 15.54 14.66 2.46
N LEU A 221 16.81 14.83 2.85
CA LEU A 221 17.58 13.75 3.49
C LEU A 221 16.98 13.34 4.84
N LEU A 222 16.59 14.29 5.69
CA LEU A 222 15.95 14.00 6.97
C LEU A 222 14.60 13.29 6.80
N SER A 223 13.78 13.74 5.84
CA SER A 223 12.53 13.05 5.48
C SER A 223 12.77 11.63 5.00
N PHE A 224 13.76 11.41 4.13
CA PHE A 224 14.11 10.09 3.63
C PHE A 224 14.60 9.16 4.74
N VAL A 225 15.48 9.65 5.61
CA VAL A 225 15.96 8.87 6.78
C VAL A 225 14.82 8.54 7.73
N SER A 226 13.93 9.49 8.01
CA SER A 226 12.75 9.26 8.86
C SER A 226 11.84 8.17 8.28
N LEU A 227 11.58 8.24 6.97
CA LEU A 227 10.79 7.24 6.25
C LEU A 227 11.44 5.85 6.35
N MET A 228 12.75 5.75 6.06
CA MET A 228 13.50 4.50 6.17
C MET A 228 13.43 3.90 7.57
N LEU A 229 13.61 4.71 8.62
CA LEU A 229 13.52 4.25 10.01
C LEU A 229 12.10 3.79 10.37
N GLN A 230 11.07 4.46 9.85
CA GLN A 230 9.68 4.08 10.08
C GLN A 230 9.32 2.76 9.40
N THR A 231 9.79 2.54 8.17
CA THR A 231 9.54 1.28 7.45
C THR A 231 10.39 0.13 8.02
N ALA A 232 11.58 0.42 8.57
CA ALA A 232 12.48 -0.61 9.11
C ALA A 232 12.02 -1.16 10.47
N ASN A 233 11.25 -0.38 11.25
CA ASN A 233 10.72 -0.80 12.55
C ASN A 233 9.19 -0.69 12.59
N PRO A 234 8.48 -1.59 11.90
CA PRO A 234 7.04 -1.52 11.82
C PRO A 234 6.38 -1.91 13.14
N LYS A 235 5.09 -1.55 13.27
CA LYS A 235 4.27 -2.04 14.38
C LYS A 235 4.15 -3.55 14.31
N ARG A 236 4.26 -4.19 15.46
CA ARG A 236 4.23 -5.64 15.62
C ARG A 236 3.57 -5.97 16.94
N SER A 237 3.00 -7.16 17.04
CA SER A 237 2.37 -7.60 18.28
C SER A 237 2.23 -9.12 18.31
N PHE A 238 2.44 -9.72 19.47
CA PHE A 238 2.01 -11.09 19.72
C PHE A 238 0.50 -11.13 19.94
N LEU A 239 -0.15 -12.16 19.39
CA LEU A 239 -1.60 -12.36 19.44
C LEU A 239 -1.96 -13.54 20.33
N GLY A 240 -3.16 -13.48 20.90
CA GLY A 240 -3.81 -14.53 21.64
C GLY A 240 -5.31 -14.59 21.35
N VAL A 241 -6.02 -15.40 22.12
CA VAL A 241 -7.47 -15.58 22.00
C VAL A 241 -8.15 -15.02 23.24
N ILE A 242 -9.33 -14.43 23.06
CA ILE A 242 -10.19 -13.99 24.17
C ILE A 242 -11.34 -15.00 24.28
N PRO A 243 -11.53 -15.67 25.43
CA PRO A 243 -12.64 -16.59 25.61
C PRO A 243 -14.00 -15.96 25.26
N GLY A 244 -14.75 -16.61 24.37
CA GLY A 244 -16.07 -16.15 23.93
C GLY A 244 -16.08 -15.02 22.91
N HIS A 245 -14.92 -14.62 22.37
CA HIS A 245 -14.83 -13.66 21.26
C HIS A 245 -14.11 -14.29 20.07
N GLU A 246 -14.59 -13.99 18.87
CA GLU A 246 -13.95 -14.45 17.63
C GLU A 246 -12.64 -13.69 17.35
N GLY A 247 -11.70 -14.37 16.70
CA GLY A 247 -10.47 -13.80 16.17
C GLY A 247 -9.28 -13.76 17.14
N PHE A 248 -8.16 -13.27 16.62
CA PHE A 248 -6.88 -13.19 17.32
C PHE A 248 -6.55 -11.75 17.69
N HIS A 249 -6.26 -11.54 18.97
CA HIS A 249 -6.21 -10.23 19.62
C HIS A 249 -4.83 -9.96 20.20
N SER A 250 -4.38 -8.71 20.16
CA SER A 250 -3.06 -8.33 20.70
C SER A 250 -2.98 -8.55 22.21
N LEU A 251 -1.96 -9.30 22.64
CA LEU A 251 -1.68 -9.55 24.06
C LEU A 251 -1.25 -8.27 24.82
N GLU A 252 -0.57 -7.35 24.12
CA GLU A 252 -0.11 -6.09 24.72
C GLU A 252 -1.24 -5.09 24.99
N ARG A 253 -2.32 -5.14 24.20
CA ARG A 253 -3.43 -4.17 24.26
C ARG A 253 -4.67 -4.69 24.96
N ASN A 254 -4.87 -6.00 25.00
CA ASN A 254 -6.10 -6.60 25.54
C ASN A 254 -5.77 -7.46 26.75
N THR A 255 -6.21 -7.00 27.93
CA THR A 255 -6.00 -7.69 29.21
C THR A 255 -6.60 -9.10 29.27
N TYR A 256 -7.66 -9.35 28.50
CA TYR A 256 -8.36 -10.64 28.45
C TYR A 256 -7.83 -11.59 27.37
N ALA A 257 -6.86 -11.17 26.56
CA ALA A 257 -6.27 -12.03 25.53
C ALA A 257 -5.23 -12.94 26.19
N ALA A 258 -5.37 -14.25 25.98
CA ALA A 258 -4.46 -15.26 26.49
C ALA A 258 -3.75 -15.98 25.34
N PRO A 259 -2.44 -16.29 25.48
CA PRO A 259 -1.73 -17.08 24.48
C PRO A 259 -2.22 -18.54 24.48
N ILE A 260 -2.16 -19.17 23.31
CA ILE A 260 -2.45 -20.60 23.16
C ILE A 260 -1.21 -21.39 23.61
N GLU A 261 -1.40 -22.46 24.36
CA GLU A 261 -0.31 -23.30 24.87
C GLU A 261 0.55 -23.87 23.72
N HIS A 262 1.87 -23.78 23.84
CA HIS A 262 2.86 -24.21 22.84
C HIS A 262 2.81 -23.51 21.47
N VAL A 263 2.01 -22.44 21.32
CA VAL A 263 1.86 -21.71 20.05
C VAL A 263 2.21 -20.24 20.21
N ILE A 264 2.98 -19.71 19.27
CA ILE A 264 3.25 -18.28 19.15
C ILE A 264 2.54 -17.74 17.91
N ILE A 265 1.68 -16.73 18.08
CA ILE A 265 1.07 -16.01 16.96
C ILE A 265 1.68 -14.61 16.91
N TYR A 266 2.38 -14.30 15.82
CA TYR A 266 3.14 -13.05 15.68
C TYR A 266 2.63 -12.24 14.50
N ARG A 267 2.12 -11.03 14.75
CA ARG A 267 1.67 -10.10 13.71
C ARG A 267 2.77 -9.13 13.34
N PHE A 268 3.15 -9.13 12.06
CA PHE A 268 4.13 -8.21 11.49
C PHE A 268 3.47 -7.26 10.49
N SER A 269 3.49 -5.95 10.75
CA SER A 269 2.70 -4.96 9.98
C SER A 269 3.45 -4.25 8.86
N SER A 270 4.33 -4.95 8.13
CA SER A 270 5.06 -4.38 6.97
C SER A 270 5.61 -5.46 6.04
N ASN A 271 6.05 -5.06 4.85
CA ASN A 271 6.83 -5.91 3.97
C ASN A 271 8.13 -6.37 4.66
N LEU A 272 8.60 -7.55 4.28
CA LEU A 272 9.84 -8.11 4.80
C LEU A 272 10.97 -7.87 3.80
N TYR A 273 12.04 -7.24 4.26
CA TYR A 273 13.19 -6.93 3.42
C TYR A 273 14.46 -6.88 4.27
N PHE A 274 15.62 -6.70 3.63
CA PHE A 274 16.93 -6.74 4.27
C PHE A 274 17.03 -5.90 5.56
N ALA A 275 16.40 -4.73 5.62
CA ALA A 275 16.55 -3.82 6.76
C ALA A 275 15.78 -4.28 8.01
N ASN A 276 14.70 -5.07 7.88
CA ASN A 276 13.82 -5.42 9.00
C ASN A 276 13.72 -6.92 9.28
N VAL A 277 14.20 -7.79 8.39
CA VAL A 277 14.14 -9.25 8.60
C VAL A 277 14.90 -9.71 9.85
N ASN A 278 16.01 -9.07 10.20
CA ASN A 278 16.74 -9.41 11.43
C ASN A 278 15.94 -9.11 12.69
N LEU A 279 15.18 -8.01 12.65
CA LEU A 279 14.29 -7.63 13.74
C LEU A 279 13.14 -8.64 13.86
N PHE A 280 12.55 -9.05 12.72
CA PHE A 280 11.54 -10.10 12.66
C PHE A 280 12.03 -11.42 13.29
N ILE A 281 13.22 -11.89 12.88
CA ILE A 281 13.81 -13.13 13.41
C ILE A 281 14.13 -12.99 14.89
N SER A 282 14.75 -11.86 15.29
CA SER A 282 15.14 -11.63 16.70
C SER A 282 13.93 -11.60 17.64
N ASP A 283 12.81 -11.02 17.20
CA ASP A 283 11.58 -11.00 18.00
C ASP A 283 11.02 -12.42 18.20
N LEU A 284 11.05 -13.25 17.15
CA LEU A 284 10.61 -14.65 17.24
C LEU A 284 11.56 -15.48 18.12
N GLU A 285 12.87 -15.35 17.94
CA GLU A 285 13.88 -16.02 18.77
C GLU A 285 13.73 -15.69 20.26
N GLN A 286 13.42 -14.44 20.60
CA GLN A 286 13.17 -14.03 21.99
C GLN A 286 11.85 -14.56 22.56
N ALA A 287 10.87 -14.84 21.69
CA ALA A 287 9.57 -15.34 22.11
C ALA A 287 9.52 -16.86 22.24
N ILE A 288 10.42 -17.59 21.57
CA ILE A 288 10.46 -19.06 21.59
C ILE A 288 10.78 -19.58 23.01
N LYS A 289 9.89 -20.42 23.52
CA LYS A 289 10.07 -21.19 24.75
C LYS A 289 10.46 -22.64 24.42
N PRO A 290 11.06 -23.41 25.37
CA PRO A 290 11.47 -24.80 25.12
C PRO A 290 10.32 -25.75 24.73
N ASP A 291 9.09 -25.40 25.09
CA ASP A 291 7.88 -26.16 24.81
C ASP A 291 7.14 -25.66 23.55
N THR A 292 7.69 -24.68 22.83
CA THR A 292 7.05 -24.12 21.62
C THR A 292 7.09 -25.11 20.48
N LYS A 293 5.91 -25.50 19.98
CA LYS A 293 5.75 -26.43 18.86
C LYS A 293 5.39 -25.75 17.54
N CYS A 294 4.70 -24.61 17.59
CA CYS A 294 4.22 -23.92 16.40
C CYS A 294 4.35 -22.41 16.50
N ILE A 295 4.78 -21.79 15.41
CA ILE A 295 4.84 -20.34 15.22
C ILE A 295 3.99 -20.00 14.00
N VAL A 296 2.96 -19.17 14.18
CA VAL A 296 2.14 -18.65 13.10
C VAL A 296 2.38 -17.15 12.95
N VAL A 297 2.87 -16.76 11.78
CA VAL A 297 3.08 -15.36 11.41
C VAL A 297 1.81 -14.86 10.75
N ASP A 298 1.13 -13.90 11.37
CA ASP A 298 0.04 -13.14 10.75
C ASP A 298 0.65 -12.13 9.77
N SER A 299 0.74 -12.56 8.51
CA SER A 299 1.33 -11.86 7.38
C SER A 299 0.32 -11.03 6.60
N GLY A 300 -0.85 -10.70 7.16
CA GLY A 300 -1.87 -9.91 6.46
C GLY A 300 -1.44 -8.52 5.98
N ALA A 301 -0.37 -7.96 6.54
CA ALA A 301 0.24 -6.69 6.13
C ALA A 301 1.59 -6.86 5.41
N VAL A 302 2.04 -8.10 5.22
CA VAL A 302 3.21 -8.43 4.41
C VAL A 302 2.71 -8.60 2.97
N CYS A 303 2.97 -7.60 2.12
CA CYS A 303 2.56 -7.64 0.72
C CYS A 303 3.72 -8.05 -0.21
N ASN A 304 4.96 -7.93 0.24
CA ASN A 304 6.15 -8.23 -0.55
C ASN A 304 7.31 -8.74 0.32
N LEU A 305 8.22 -9.48 -0.32
CA LEU A 305 9.42 -10.06 0.27
C LEU A 305 10.61 -9.83 -0.68
N ASP A 306 11.77 -9.43 -0.16
CA ASP A 306 13.01 -9.40 -0.95
C ASP A 306 13.80 -10.72 -0.82
N VAL A 307 14.77 -10.92 -1.74
CA VAL A 307 15.60 -12.14 -1.78
C VAL A 307 16.33 -12.37 -0.46
N THR A 308 16.88 -11.32 0.15
CA THR A 308 17.64 -11.45 1.39
C THR A 308 16.77 -11.85 2.58
N ALA A 309 15.54 -11.34 2.64
CA ALA A 309 14.58 -11.74 3.64
C ALA A 309 14.09 -13.18 3.41
N ALA A 310 13.83 -13.57 2.16
CA ALA A 310 13.48 -14.95 1.80
C ALA A 310 14.55 -15.96 2.25
N ASP A 311 15.81 -15.74 1.92
CA ASP A 311 16.92 -16.63 2.30
C ASP A 311 17.05 -16.76 3.83
N ARG A 312 16.92 -15.64 4.55
CA ARG A 312 17.02 -15.63 6.02
C ARG A 312 15.84 -16.33 6.68
N ILE A 313 14.63 -16.15 6.17
CA ILE A 313 13.43 -16.83 6.66
C ILE A 313 13.51 -18.33 6.39
N GLU A 314 14.03 -18.74 5.23
CA GLU A 314 14.24 -20.15 4.91
C GLU A 314 15.30 -20.80 5.82
N ALA A 315 16.42 -20.11 6.05
CA ALA A 315 17.44 -20.56 6.99
C ALA A 315 16.89 -20.67 8.42
N PHE A 316 16.10 -19.69 8.85
CA PHE A 316 15.44 -19.68 10.16
C PHE A 316 14.46 -20.85 10.30
N ARG A 317 13.60 -21.11 9.30
CA ARG A 317 12.71 -22.28 9.29
C ARG A 317 13.48 -23.59 9.40
N LYS A 318 14.57 -23.75 8.63
CA LYS A 318 15.43 -24.95 8.70
C LYS A 318 16.03 -25.13 10.11
N SER A 319 16.33 -24.03 10.81
CA SER A 319 16.77 -24.06 12.20
C SER A 319 15.66 -24.51 13.15
N LEU A 320 14.45 -23.96 13.00
CA LEU A 320 13.27 -24.32 13.81
C LEU A 320 12.86 -25.79 13.63
N ASN A 321 12.91 -26.30 12.40
CA ASN A 321 12.61 -27.71 12.15
C ASN A 321 13.57 -28.67 12.89
N ARG A 322 14.81 -28.25 13.18
CA ARG A 322 15.75 -29.05 13.99
C ARG A 322 15.40 -29.06 15.47
N SER A 323 14.73 -28.02 15.97
CA SER A 323 14.23 -27.95 17.35
C SER A 323 12.83 -28.54 17.51
N GLY A 324 12.20 -29.02 16.42
CA GLY A 324 10.84 -29.57 16.44
C GLY A 324 9.75 -28.49 16.48
N THR A 325 10.06 -27.26 16.06
CA THR A 325 9.11 -26.15 15.98
C THR A 325 8.78 -25.86 14.51
N GLU A 326 7.50 -25.79 14.17
CA GLU A 326 7.04 -25.48 12.81
C GLU A 326 6.72 -23.99 12.65
N LEU A 327 7.06 -23.42 11.48
CA LEU A 327 6.83 -22.02 11.15
C LEU A 327 5.84 -21.90 9.98
N TYR A 328 4.76 -21.16 10.21
CA TYR A 328 3.70 -20.93 9.24
C TYR A 328 3.53 -19.44 8.94
N PHE A 329 3.21 -19.11 7.69
CA PHE A 329 2.73 -17.79 7.27
C PHE A 329 1.23 -17.87 6.98
N ALA A 330 0.47 -16.94 7.55
CA ALA A 330 -0.99 -16.94 7.46
C ALA A 330 -1.58 -15.55 7.17
N SER A 331 -2.70 -15.52 6.47
CA SER A 331 -3.52 -14.31 6.21
C SER A 331 -2.96 -13.31 5.19
N HIS A 332 -1.86 -13.59 4.50
CA HIS A 332 -1.34 -12.71 3.44
C HIS A 332 -2.16 -12.76 2.14
N ILE A 333 -1.93 -11.76 1.30
CA ILE A 333 -2.51 -11.67 -0.05
C ILE A 333 -1.88 -12.68 -1.00
N GLY A 334 -2.63 -13.16 -2.00
CA GLY A 334 -2.14 -14.15 -2.97
C GLY A 334 -0.88 -13.72 -3.73
N ALA A 335 -0.70 -12.43 -4.00
CA ALA A 335 0.50 -11.90 -4.66
C ALA A 335 1.81 -12.19 -3.89
N LEU A 336 1.75 -12.42 -2.58
CA LEU A 336 2.93 -12.84 -1.83
C LEU A 336 3.30 -14.30 -2.13
N ASN A 337 2.33 -15.18 -2.45
CA ASN A 337 2.59 -16.55 -2.89
C ASN A 337 3.34 -16.57 -4.22
N ASP A 338 2.99 -15.67 -5.14
CA ASP A 338 3.73 -15.48 -6.39
C ASP A 338 5.19 -15.10 -6.10
N ARG A 339 5.40 -14.18 -5.15
CA ARG A 339 6.76 -13.83 -4.72
C ARG A 339 7.49 -14.96 -4.01
N PHE A 340 6.84 -15.78 -3.18
CA PHE A 340 7.47 -16.98 -2.63
C PHE A 340 7.96 -17.91 -3.77
N ARG A 341 7.16 -18.12 -4.82
CA ARG A 341 7.54 -18.95 -5.97
C ARG A 341 8.72 -18.37 -6.75
N GLU A 342 8.67 -17.09 -7.08
CA GLU A 342 9.75 -16.40 -7.80
C GLU A 342 11.08 -16.37 -7.02
N LEU A 343 11.01 -16.37 -5.70
CA LEU A 343 12.17 -16.38 -4.80
C LEU A 343 12.68 -17.80 -4.50
N GLY A 344 12.18 -18.83 -5.19
CA GLY A 344 12.62 -20.22 -5.01
C GLY A 344 12.07 -20.90 -3.76
N LEU A 345 11.05 -20.32 -3.13
CA LEU A 345 10.35 -20.86 -1.96
C LEU A 345 9.03 -21.54 -2.34
N SER A 346 8.89 -22.09 -3.55
CA SER A 346 7.66 -22.77 -4.00
C SER A 346 7.23 -23.89 -3.03
N GLY A 347 8.22 -24.62 -2.50
CA GLY A 347 8.01 -25.66 -1.51
C GLY A 347 7.30 -25.18 -0.23
N TRP A 348 7.31 -23.88 0.09
CA TRP A 348 6.55 -23.37 1.23
C TRP A 348 5.04 -23.50 1.04
N VAL A 349 4.57 -23.29 -0.19
CA VAL A 349 3.15 -23.46 -0.55
C VAL A 349 2.82 -24.94 -0.64
N GLU A 350 3.63 -25.72 -1.37
CA GLU A 350 3.43 -27.16 -1.59
C GLU A 350 3.40 -27.97 -0.29
N HIS A 351 4.28 -27.66 0.66
CA HIS A 351 4.37 -28.38 1.95
C HIS A 351 3.42 -27.81 3.01
N GLY A 352 2.59 -26.81 2.68
CA GLY A 352 1.58 -26.28 3.58
C GLY A 352 2.08 -25.34 4.68
N TYR A 353 3.29 -24.80 4.57
CA TYR A 353 3.81 -23.78 5.49
C TYR A 353 3.15 -22.40 5.31
N VAL A 354 2.32 -22.27 4.29
CA VAL A 354 1.67 -21.05 3.86
C VAL A 354 0.17 -21.34 3.81
N ARG A 355 -0.61 -20.68 4.67
CA ARG A 355 -2.05 -20.94 4.83
C ARG A 355 -2.87 -19.67 4.70
N ARG A 356 -4.11 -19.81 4.23
CA ARG A 356 -4.96 -18.64 3.99
C ARG A 356 -5.36 -17.94 5.28
N THR A 357 -5.49 -18.69 6.36
CA THR A 357 -5.96 -18.18 7.65
C THR A 357 -5.14 -18.75 8.81
N ILE A 358 -5.09 -18.01 9.93
CA ILE A 358 -4.41 -18.47 11.16
C ILE A 358 -5.00 -19.80 11.66
N PRO A 359 -6.34 -20.03 11.68
CA PRO A 359 -6.90 -21.31 12.10
C PRO A 359 -6.48 -22.49 11.21
N ALA A 360 -6.33 -22.27 9.91
CA ALA A 360 -5.82 -23.31 9.01
C ALA A 360 -4.36 -23.67 9.31
N ALA A 361 -3.51 -22.67 9.57
CA ALA A 361 -2.13 -22.92 10.03
C ALA A 361 -2.09 -23.68 11.36
N LEU A 362 -2.94 -23.32 12.31
CA LEU A 362 -3.06 -24.01 13.60
C LEU A 362 -3.50 -25.47 13.43
N LYS A 363 -4.51 -25.72 12.60
CA LYS A 363 -5.00 -27.06 12.28
C LYS A 363 -3.89 -27.93 11.68
N ASN A 364 -3.12 -27.37 10.74
CA ASN A 364 -1.99 -28.05 10.13
C ASN A 364 -0.90 -28.44 11.13
N ALA A 365 -0.67 -27.61 12.14
CA ALA A 365 0.25 -27.91 13.23
C ALA A 365 -0.35 -28.86 14.30
N GLY A 366 -1.57 -29.37 14.11
CA GLY A 366 -2.26 -30.27 15.04
C GLY A 366 -2.99 -29.58 16.20
N PHE A 367 -3.18 -28.26 16.14
CA PHE A 367 -3.94 -27.49 17.12
C PHE A 367 -5.35 -27.23 16.59
N GLU A 368 -6.31 -28.02 17.07
CA GLU A 368 -7.73 -27.84 16.74
C GLU A 368 -8.49 -27.19 17.90
N PRO A 369 -9.56 -26.42 17.62
CA PRO A 369 -10.46 -25.97 18.67
C PRO A 369 -11.12 -27.15 19.41
N PRO A 370 -11.31 -27.06 20.74
CA PRO A 370 -11.11 -25.88 21.57
C PRO A 370 -9.64 -25.69 21.99
N TYR A 371 -9.11 -24.47 21.82
CA TYR A 371 -7.71 -24.17 22.12
C TYR A 371 -7.46 -24.11 23.64
N VAL A 372 -6.36 -24.72 24.09
CA VAL A 372 -5.90 -24.65 25.50
C VAL A 372 -5.08 -23.37 25.68
N LEU A 373 -5.37 -22.60 26.73
CA LEU A 373 -4.76 -21.29 27.01
C LEU A 373 -3.81 -21.38 28.20
N GLU A 374 -2.67 -20.68 28.15
CA GLU A 374 -1.67 -20.72 29.24
C GLU A 374 -2.20 -20.19 30.59
N SER A 375 -3.18 -19.27 30.58
CA SER A 375 -3.71 -18.61 31.79
C SER A 375 -4.96 -19.26 32.39
N ALA A 376 -5.56 -20.25 31.72
CA ALA A 376 -6.73 -20.97 32.23
C ALA A 376 -6.25 -22.09 33.16
N GLY A 377 -6.02 -21.76 34.44
CA GLY A 377 -5.53 -22.73 35.41
C GLY A 377 -6.44 -23.94 35.54
N LYS A 378 -5.89 -25.16 35.32
CA LYS A 378 -6.37 -26.52 35.65
C LYS A 378 -7.85 -26.92 35.43
N ASP A 379 -8.74 -26.01 35.08
CA ASP A 379 -10.11 -26.27 34.67
C ASP A 379 -10.16 -26.13 33.15
N GLY A 380 -9.97 -27.26 32.46
CA GLY A 380 -9.76 -27.41 31.01
C GLY A 380 -10.92 -26.98 30.09
N SER A 381 -11.44 -25.77 30.30
CA SER A 381 -12.41 -25.11 29.41
C SER A 381 -11.67 -24.45 28.26
N GLY A 382 -11.34 -25.23 27.23
CA GLY A 382 -10.79 -24.67 26.00
C GLY A 382 -11.77 -23.72 25.31
N VAL A 383 -11.26 -22.80 24.49
CA VAL A 383 -12.08 -21.80 23.79
C VAL A 383 -12.56 -22.34 22.44
N GLN A 384 -13.87 -22.31 22.19
CA GLN A 384 -14.44 -22.61 20.86
C GLN A 384 -13.87 -21.62 19.83
N GLY A 385 -13.44 -22.16 18.69
CA GLY A 385 -12.41 -21.60 17.82
C GLY A 385 -12.55 -20.13 17.43
N ALA A 386 -11.40 -19.45 17.37
CA ALA A 386 -11.27 -18.10 16.83
C ALA A 386 -11.10 -18.14 15.30
N GLY A 387 -12.01 -17.52 14.55
CA GLY A 387 -11.90 -17.31 13.11
C GLY A 387 -12.59 -18.37 12.23
N ASN A 388 -13.03 -17.97 11.04
CA ASN A 388 -13.80 -18.80 10.12
C ASN A 388 -12.88 -19.54 9.12
N PRO A 389 -12.85 -20.89 9.10
CA PRO A 389 -11.98 -21.68 8.21
C PRO A 389 -12.45 -21.74 6.74
N THR A 390 -13.56 -21.12 6.37
CA THR A 390 -14.25 -21.39 5.10
C THR A 390 -13.84 -20.48 3.94
N ARG A 391 -12.62 -20.63 3.41
CA ARG A 391 -12.21 -19.96 2.17
C ARG A 391 -11.32 -20.84 1.32
N MET A 392 -11.61 -20.93 0.01
CA MET A 392 -10.88 -21.72 -1.00
C MET A 392 -9.38 -21.51 -0.89
N GLU A 393 -8.64 -22.45 -0.30
CA GLU A 393 -7.21 -22.29 -0.07
C GLU A 393 -6.42 -22.49 -1.35
N PHE A 394 -6.92 -23.32 -2.25
CA PHE A 394 -6.21 -23.72 -3.46
C PHE A 394 -6.06 -22.56 -4.47
N GLU A 395 -7.16 -21.92 -4.84
CA GLU A 395 -7.15 -20.72 -5.69
C GLU A 395 -6.30 -19.59 -5.08
N TRP A 396 -6.37 -19.41 -3.76
CA TRP A 396 -5.58 -18.39 -3.07
C TRP A 396 -4.07 -18.72 -3.08
N ALA A 397 -3.72 -20.00 -2.95
CA ALA A 397 -2.34 -20.47 -2.95
C ALA A 397 -1.69 -20.35 -4.33
N PHE A 398 -2.42 -20.74 -5.39
CA PHE A 398 -1.84 -20.93 -6.73
C PHE A 398 -2.26 -19.87 -7.75
N GLY A 399 -3.32 -19.09 -7.50
CA GLY A 399 -3.76 -17.99 -8.35
C GLY A 399 -4.09 -18.42 -9.77
N ALA A 400 -3.51 -17.75 -10.77
CA ALA A 400 -3.71 -18.08 -12.19
C ALA A 400 -3.24 -19.48 -12.59
N ASN A 401 -2.40 -20.13 -11.78
CA ASN A 401 -1.92 -21.49 -12.03
C ASN A 401 -2.73 -22.55 -11.28
N ALA A 402 -3.80 -22.17 -10.56
CA ALA A 402 -4.58 -23.11 -9.77
C ALA A 402 -5.11 -24.27 -10.63
N GLU A 403 -5.66 -24.01 -11.81
CA GLU A 403 -6.17 -25.07 -12.69
C GLU A 403 -5.07 -26.08 -13.10
N ALA A 404 -3.90 -25.58 -13.53
CA ALA A 404 -2.78 -26.43 -13.92
C ALA A 404 -2.16 -27.22 -12.74
N GLU A 405 -2.09 -26.62 -11.55
CA GLU A 405 -1.62 -27.29 -10.33
C GLU A 405 -2.62 -28.34 -9.86
N MET A 406 -3.92 -28.09 -10.00
CA MET A 406 -4.96 -29.05 -9.68
C MET A 406 -4.95 -30.24 -10.65
N GLU A 407 -4.66 -30.01 -11.93
CA GLU A 407 -4.45 -31.06 -12.92
C GLU A 407 -3.23 -31.92 -12.58
N GLN A 408 -2.10 -31.30 -12.20
CA GLN A 408 -0.92 -32.03 -11.73
C GLN A 408 -1.19 -32.81 -10.43
N TYR A 409 -1.92 -32.22 -9.49
CA TYR A 409 -2.28 -32.89 -8.24
C TYR A 409 -3.18 -34.10 -8.51
N THR A 410 -4.16 -33.95 -9.41
CA THR A 410 -5.04 -35.02 -9.88
C THR A 410 -4.22 -36.11 -10.57
N ALA A 411 -3.30 -35.76 -11.47
CA ALA A 411 -2.41 -36.72 -12.13
C ALA A 411 -1.50 -37.46 -11.13
N ALA A 412 -0.99 -36.79 -10.10
CA ALA A 412 -0.18 -37.38 -9.04
C ALA A 412 -1.01 -38.31 -8.14
N LEU A 413 -2.26 -37.97 -7.87
CA LEU A 413 -3.21 -38.87 -7.20
C LEU A 413 -3.46 -40.11 -8.05
N LEU A 414 -3.65 -39.94 -9.36
CA LEU A 414 -3.88 -41.04 -10.30
C LEU A 414 -2.71 -42.02 -10.37
N GLN A 415 -1.47 -41.54 -10.25
CA GLN A 415 -0.28 -42.40 -10.25
C GLN A 415 -0.06 -43.18 -8.95
N ARG A 416 -0.71 -42.78 -7.85
CA ARG A 416 -0.58 -43.44 -6.53
C ARG A 416 -1.57 -44.59 -6.35
N ILE A 417 -2.47 -44.81 -7.30
CA ILE A 417 -3.48 -45.86 -7.21
C ILE A 417 -2.85 -47.19 -7.65
N ASP A 418 -2.97 -48.21 -6.79
CA ASP A 418 -2.45 -49.54 -7.05
C ASP A 418 -3.37 -50.30 -8.03
N GLU A 419 -2.87 -50.57 -9.24
CA GLU A 419 -3.60 -51.21 -10.34
C GLU A 419 -4.10 -52.65 -10.00
N ASN A 420 -3.57 -53.27 -8.93
CA ASN A 420 -3.85 -54.68 -8.59
C ASN A 420 -4.87 -54.90 -7.46
N ALA A 421 -5.46 -53.86 -6.88
CA ALA A 421 -6.44 -53.98 -5.79
C ALA A 421 -7.89 -54.19 -6.32
N ALA A 422 -8.79 -54.72 -5.47
CA ALA A 422 -10.19 -54.90 -5.86
C ALA A 422 -10.86 -53.55 -6.15
N PRO A 423 -11.85 -53.47 -7.06
CA PRO A 423 -12.40 -52.19 -7.53
C PRO A 423 -13.02 -51.34 -6.40
N GLU A 424 -13.64 -51.98 -5.40
CA GLU A 424 -14.16 -51.33 -4.19
C GLU A 424 -13.04 -50.83 -3.24
N GLU A 425 -11.90 -51.52 -3.18
CA GLU A 425 -10.72 -51.12 -2.41
C GLU A 425 -9.94 -49.97 -3.09
N GLN A 426 -9.98 -49.87 -4.42
CA GLN A 426 -9.37 -48.79 -5.20
C GLN A 426 -10.15 -47.47 -5.09
N LEU A 427 -11.48 -47.52 -5.23
CA LEU A 427 -12.36 -46.37 -5.02
C LEU A 427 -12.33 -45.87 -3.57
N SER A 428 -12.37 -46.79 -2.60
CA SER A 428 -12.20 -46.43 -1.20
C SER A 428 -10.78 -45.94 -0.90
N GLY A 429 -9.75 -46.40 -1.62
CA GLY A 429 -8.40 -45.87 -1.57
C GLY A 429 -8.32 -44.39 -1.93
N ILE A 430 -8.98 -43.94 -3.00
CA ILE A 430 -8.98 -42.52 -3.41
C ILE A 430 -9.86 -41.68 -2.47
N LEU A 431 -11.06 -42.17 -2.13
CA LEU A 431 -12.08 -41.42 -1.38
C LEU A 431 -11.92 -41.49 0.15
N HIS A 432 -11.16 -42.47 0.65
CA HIS A 432 -10.84 -42.67 2.08
C HIS A 432 -9.33 -42.66 2.40
N ALA A 433 -8.43 -42.37 1.46
CA ALA A 433 -7.01 -42.16 1.75
C ALA A 433 -6.81 -41.05 2.78
N LYS A 434 -6.62 -41.44 4.05
CA LYS A 434 -6.39 -40.52 5.18
C LYS A 434 -5.24 -39.52 4.96
N GLY A 435 -4.35 -39.75 3.99
CA GLY A 435 -3.26 -38.83 3.65
C GLY A 435 -3.65 -37.72 2.67
N VAL A 436 -4.56 -37.97 1.72
CA VAL A 436 -4.94 -37.01 0.66
C VAL A 436 -5.85 -35.91 1.19
N TRP A 437 -6.72 -36.27 2.13
CA TRP A 437 -7.77 -35.39 2.67
C TRP A 437 -7.38 -34.67 3.97
N LYS A 438 -6.19 -34.94 4.52
CA LYS A 438 -5.82 -34.56 5.91
C LYS A 438 -5.68 -33.05 6.11
N ASP A 439 -5.36 -32.33 5.05
CA ASP A 439 -4.99 -30.91 5.09
C ASP A 439 -5.86 -30.02 4.17
N VAL A 440 -6.89 -30.59 3.55
CA VAL A 440 -7.75 -29.91 2.55
C VAL A 440 -9.07 -29.49 3.21
N SER A 441 -9.47 -28.22 3.07
CA SER A 441 -10.73 -27.73 3.65
C SER A 441 -11.94 -28.43 3.02
N ASP A 442 -13.07 -28.54 3.74
CA ASP A 442 -14.25 -29.22 3.19
C ASP A 442 -14.73 -28.56 1.87
N SER A 443 -14.52 -27.25 1.67
CA SER A 443 -14.82 -26.57 0.40
C SER A 443 -13.81 -26.91 -0.71
N ASP A 444 -12.51 -26.98 -0.42
CA ASP A 444 -11.50 -27.38 -1.42
C ASP A 444 -11.62 -28.87 -1.79
N GLN A 445 -12.09 -29.71 -0.85
CA GLN A 445 -12.41 -31.12 -1.14
C GLN A 445 -13.53 -31.21 -2.18
N GLU A 446 -14.52 -30.34 -2.09
CA GLU A 446 -15.62 -30.29 -3.07
C GLU A 446 -15.14 -29.86 -4.46
N GLU A 447 -14.29 -28.83 -4.53
CA GLU A 447 -13.68 -28.38 -5.78
C GLU A 447 -12.87 -29.51 -6.43
N LEU A 448 -12.09 -30.26 -5.64
CA LEU A 448 -11.37 -31.43 -6.11
C LEU A 448 -12.31 -32.54 -6.60
N LEU A 449 -13.43 -32.79 -5.91
CA LEU A 449 -14.44 -33.76 -6.38
C LEU A 449 -15.04 -33.32 -7.72
N THR A 450 -15.35 -32.03 -7.89
CA THR A 450 -15.85 -31.47 -9.15
C THR A 450 -14.83 -31.64 -10.29
N HIS A 451 -13.54 -31.42 -10.04
CA HIS A 451 -12.50 -31.70 -11.02
C HIS A 451 -12.34 -33.20 -11.32
N LEU A 452 -12.45 -34.09 -10.32
CA LEU A 452 -12.42 -35.52 -10.58
C LEU A 452 -13.58 -35.98 -11.47
N GLN A 453 -14.75 -35.33 -11.39
CA GLN A 453 -15.90 -35.62 -12.27
C GLN A 453 -15.60 -35.34 -13.74
N THR A 454 -14.87 -34.28 -14.07
CA THR A 454 -14.54 -33.98 -15.48
C THR A 454 -13.55 -34.98 -16.09
N HIS A 455 -12.78 -35.68 -15.25
CA HIS A 455 -11.79 -36.69 -15.67
C HIS A 455 -12.28 -38.14 -15.50
N ILE A 456 -13.59 -38.38 -15.34
CA ILE A 456 -14.16 -39.74 -15.21
C ILE A 456 -13.73 -40.70 -16.34
N PRO A 457 -13.68 -40.30 -17.62
CA PRO A 457 -13.23 -41.21 -18.69
C PRO A 457 -11.77 -41.67 -18.53
N GLU A 458 -10.90 -40.78 -18.05
CA GLU A 458 -9.49 -41.08 -17.78
C GLU A 458 -9.34 -41.96 -16.53
N LEU A 459 -10.16 -41.71 -15.51
CA LEU A 459 -10.27 -42.53 -14.30
C LEU A 459 -10.74 -43.94 -14.62
N SER A 460 -11.79 -44.10 -15.43
CA SER A 460 -12.34 -45.37 -15.91
C SER A 460 -11.28 -46.21 -16.62
N GLY A 461 -10.52 -45.58 -17.54
CA GLY A 461 -9.44 -46.25 -18.27
C GLY A 461 -8.32 -46.78 -17.38
N LYS A 462 -7.97 -46.07 -16.30
CA LYS A 462 -6.89 -46.45 -15.36
C LYS A 462 -7.34 -47.41 -14.26
N LEU A 463 -8.57 -47.26 -13.79
CA LEU A 463 -9.13 -48.02 -12.67
C LEU A 463 -9.83 -49.32 -13.09
N HIS A 464 -10.03 -49.53 -14.40
CA HIS A 464 -10.80 -50.65 -14.93
C HIS A 464 -12.21 -50.78 -14.33
N LEU A 465 -12.78 -49.64 -13.94
CA LEU A 465 -14.11 -49.48 -13.35
C LEU A 465 -15.05 -48.84 -14.37
N SER A 466 -16.35 -49.09 -14.26
CA SER A 466 -17.31 -48.39 -15.11
C SER A 466 -17.42 -46.91 -14.71
N GLU A 467 -17.68 -46.03 -15.69
CA GLU A 467 -17.84 -44.59 -15.46
C GLU A 467 -18.98 -44.29 -14.46
N SER A 468 -20.01 -45.14 -14.45
CA SER A 468 -21.14 -45.05 -13.51
C SER A 468 -20.75 -45.35 -12.06
N GLU A 469 -19.90 -46.36 -11.83
CA GLU A 469 -19.42 -46.72 -10.49
C GLU A 469 -18.50 -45.64 -9.89
N ILE A 470 -17.71 -44.97 -10.74
CA ILE A 470 -16.83 -43.87 -10.32
C ILE A 470 -17.66 -42.65 -9.93
N GLU A 471 -18.64 -42.27 -10.75
CA GLU A 471 -19.53 -41.14 -10.45
C GLU A 471 -20.34 -41.38 -9.16
N GLU A 472 -20.83 -42.60 -8.96
CA GLU A 472 -21.55 -42.97 -7.74
C GLU A 472 -20.70 -42.80 -6.49
N ALA A 473 -19.44 -43.20 -6.54
CA ALA A 473 -18.55 -43.06 -5.40
C ALA A 473 -18.19 -41.59 -5.10
N ILE A 474 -18.04 -40.76 -6.14
CA ILE A 474 -17.84 -39.31 -6.01
C ILE A 474 -19.07 -38.67 -5.35
N GLU A 475 -20.28 -38.98 -5.83
CA GLU A 475 -21.52 -38.46 -5.26
C GLU A 475 -21.74 -38.93 -3.81
N ALA A 476 -21.43 -40.19 -3.50
CA ALA A 476 -21.51 -40.70 -2.12
C ALA A 476 -20.58 -39.94 -1.16
N ARG A 477 -19.39 -39.54 -1.61
CA ARG A 477 -18.45 -38.72 -0.83
C ARG A 477 -18.96 -37.29 -0.69
N ARG A 478 -19.49 -36.69 -1.77
CA ARG A 478 -20.12 -35.38 -1.78
C ARG A 478 -21.28 -35.31 -0.79
N MET A 479 -22.14 -36.32 -0.71
CA MET A 479 -23.23 -36.39 0.29
C MET A 479 -22.71 -36.38 1.74
N LYS A 480 -21.66 -37.17 2.04
CA LYS A 480 -21.02 -37.16 3.37
C LYS A 480 -20.39 -35.82 3.71
N LEU A 481 -19.87 -35.10 2.72
CA LEU A 481 -19.27 -33.78 2.89
C LEU A 481 -20.34 -32.70 3.08
N ALA A 482 -21.40 -32.71 2.27
CA ALA A 482 -22.57 -31.85 2.39
C ALA A 482 -23.22 -31.97 3.77
N LEU A 483 -23.37 -33.18 4.31
CA LEU A 483 -23.85 -33.43 5.66
C LEU A 483 -23.00 -32.75 6.74
N ARG A 484 -21.67 -32.83 6.62
CA ARG A 484 -20.74 -32.16 7.55
C ARG A 484 -20.82 -30.65 7.41
N LEU A 485 -20.86 -30.12 6.19
CA LEU A 485 -20.98 -28.67 5.93
C LEU A 485 -22.29 -28.11 6.44
N MET A 486 -23.43 -28.75 6.17
CA MET A 486 -24.75 -28.30 6.65
C MET A 486 -24.83 -28.28 8.18
N LYS A 487 -24.23 -29.28 8.85
CA LYS A 487 -24.24 -29.36 10.32
C LYS A 487 -23.31 -28.35 10.97
N ASN A 488 -22.11 -28.16 10.42
CA ASN A 488 -21.07 -27.35 11.05
C ASN A 488 -21.10 -25.88 10.60
N ASN A 489 -21.51 -25.59 9.36
CA ASN A 489 -21.54 -24.23 8.80
C ASN A 489 -22.53 -24.10 7.61
N PRO A 490 -23.80 -23.77 7.87
CA PRO A 490 -24.85 -23.67 6.84
C PRO A 490 -24.53 -22.67 5.71
N LYS A 491 -23.86 -21.56 6.02
CA LYS A 491 -23.48 -20.55 5.01
C LYS A 491 -22.44 -21.06 4.03
N ALA A 492 -21.52 -21.92 4.49
CA ALA A 492 -20.52 -22.52 3.63
C ALA A 492 -21.12 -23.55 2.67
N ALA A 493 -22.11 -24.33 3.14
CA ALA A 493 -22.88 -25.23 2.29
C ALA A 493 -23.60 -24.47 1.15
N GLU A 494 -24.18 -23.31 1.45
CA GLU A 494 -24.84 -22.48 0.43
C GLU A 494 -23.84 -21.92 -0.60
N ALA A 495 -22.68 -21.44 -0.16
CA ALA A 495 -21.64 -20.92 -1.05
C ALA A 495 -21.10 -22.01 -2.01
N VAL A 496 -20.87 -23.21 -1.48
CA VAL A 496 -20.46 -24.38 -2.27
C VAL A 496 -21.52 -24.74 -3.31
N ARG A 497 -22.80 -24.73 -2.92
CA ARG A 497 -23.90 -25.00 -3.85
C ARG A 497 -23.95 -24.00 -5.02
N ILE A 498 -23.81 -22.71 -4.73
CA ILE A 498 -23.79 -21.64 -5.75
C ILE A 498 -22.57 -21.82 -6.68
N TYR A 499 -21.41 -22.17 -6.13
CA TYR A 499 -20.21 -22.44 -6.93
C TYR A 499 -20.45 -23.60 -7.93
N ASN A 500 -20.98 -24.73 -7.45
CA ASN A 500 -21.28 -25.89 -8.30
C ASN A 500 -22.29 -25.54 -9.40
N GLN A 501 -23.36 -24.78 -9.09
CA GLN A 501 -24.33 -24.33 -10.09
C GLN A 501 -23.68 -23.47 -11.19
N ASN A 502 -22.80 -22.54 -10.81
CA ASN A 502 -22.08 -21.70 -11.77
C ASN A 502 -21.09 -22.50 -12.62
N TYR A 503 -20.43 -23.49 -12.01
CA TYR A 503 -19.52 -24.39 -12.72
C TYR A 503 -20.27 -25.24 -13.74
N GLU A 504 -21.39 -25.85 -13.36
CA GLU A 504 -22.25 -26.63 -14.26
C GLU A 504 -22.80 -25.79 -15.41
N ALA A 505 -23.20 -24.55 -15.14
CA ALA A 505 -23.61 -23.61 -16.18
C ALA A 505 -22.47 -23.32 -17.17
N SER A 506 -21.24 -23.16 -16.67
CA SER A 506 -20.04 -22.93 -17.48
C SER A 506 -19.69 -24.17 -18.32
N LEU A 507 -19.76 -25.36 -17.72
CA LEU A 507 -19.50 -26.64 -18.39
C LEU A 507 -20.52 -26.90 -19.51
N LYS A 508 -21.79 -26.55 -19.29
CA LYS A 508 -22.85 -26.63 -20.29
C LYS A 508 -22.58 -25.74 -21.51
N GLU A 509 -21.98 -24.57 -21.31
CA GLU A 509 -21.60 -23.66 -22.39
C GLU A 509 -20.33 -24.09 -23.13
N GLN A 510 -19.30 -24.54 -22.40
CA GLN A 510 -17.99 -24.88 -22.96
C GLN A 510 -17.98 -26.27 -23.62
N GLU A 511 -18.53 -27.28 -22.95
CA GLU A 511 -18.49 -28.69 -23.39
C GLU A 511 -19.86 -29.38 -23.22
N PRO A 512 -20.85 -29.08 -24.08
CA PRO A 512 -22.24 -29.53 -23.91
C PRO A 512 -22.38 -31.07 -23.93
N LYS A 513 -21.52 -31.77 -24.68
CA LYS A 513 -21.54 -33.24 -24.75
C LYS A 513 -21.05 -33.89 -23.45
N LEU A 514 -20.02 -33.33 -22.83
CA LEU A 514 -19.50 -33.81 -21.55
C LEU A 514 -20.54 -33.57 -20.45
N TYR A 515 -21.15 -32.38 -20.45
CA TYR A 515 -22.24 -32.03 -19.54
C TYR A 515 -23.43 -33.01 -19.62
N GLU A 516 -23.93 -33.31 -20.82
CA GLU A 516 -25.06 -34.24 -20.99
C GLU A 516 -24.74 -35.65 -20.48
N THR A 517 -23.50 -36.11 -20.70
CA THR A 517 -23.03 -37.43 -20.29
C THR A 517 -22.89 -37.51 -18.76
N LEU A 518 -22.31 -36.49 -18.13
CA LEU A 518 -22.19 -36.39 -16.67
C LEU A 518 -23.56 -36.35 -15.99
N MET A 519 -24.51 -35.57 -16.53
CA MET A 519 -25.86 -35.50 -15.97
C MET A 519 -26.61 -36.84 -16.06
N GLN A 520 -26.35 -37.65 -17.08
CA GLN A 520 -26.90 -39.00 -17.18
C GLN A 520 -26.33 -39.93 -16.09
N TYR A 521 -25.00 -39.95 -15.92
CA TYR A 521 -24.37 -40.76 -14.87
C TYR A 521 -24.77 -40.33 -13.47
N ARG A 522 -24.82 -39.01 -13.21
CA ARG A 522 -25.27 -38.48 -11.92
C ARG A 522 -26.71 -38.86 -11.60
N ARG A 523 -27.61 -38.83 -12.59
CA ARG A 523 -29.00 -39.21 -12.36
C ARG A 523 -29.12 -40.68 -11.98
N GLN A 524 -28.39 -41.55 -12.68
CA GLN A 524 -28.36 -42.99 -12.37
C GLN A 524 -27.76 -43.26 -10.98
N SER A 525 -26.68 -42.56 -10.63
CA SER A 525 -26.04 -42.72 -9.32
C SER A 525 -26.89 -42.18 -8.17
N LEU A 526 -27.56 -41.05 -8.33
CA LEU A 526 -28.46 -40.50 -7.31
C LEU A 526 -29.69 -41.38 -7.10
N GLU A 527 -30.27 -41.96 -8.15
CA GLU A 527 -31.37 -42.93 -8.06
C GLU A 527 -30.92 -44.17 -7.26
N HIS A 528 -29.74 -44.73 -7.58
CA HIS A 528 -29.18 -45.89 -6.87
C HIS A 528 -28.81 -45.55 -5.41
N LEU A 529 -28.18 -44.41 -5.14
CA LEU A 529 -27.83 -43.97 -3.78
C LEU A 529 -29.06 -43.75 -2.91
N THR A 530 -30.18 -43.29 -3.48
CA THR A 530 -31.44 -43.11 -2.76
C THR A 530 -32.05 -44.46 -2.37
N GLU A 531 -31.90 -45.49 -3.21
CA GLU A 531 -32.35 -46.86 -2.92
C GLU A 531 -31.49 -47.56 -1.87
N VAL A 532 -30.16 -47.39 -1.92
CA VAL A 532 -29.20 -48.05 -1.01
C VAL A 532 -29.10 -47.32 0.34
N HIS A 533 -29.16 -45.98 0.34
CA HIS A 533 -28.98 -45.12 1.51
C HIS A 533 -30.14 -44.09 1.62
N PRO A 534 -31.29 -44.48 2.20
CA PRO A 534 -32.46 -43.59 2.29
C PRO A 534 -32.21 -42.32 3.13
N GLU A 535 -31.17 -42.32 3.96
CA GLU A 535 -30.69 -41.16 4.73
C GLU A 535 -30.16 -40.00 3.88
N TYR A 536 -29.78 -40.24 2.62
CA TYR A 536 -29.31 -39.19 1.70
C TYR A 536 -30.45 -38.53 0.91
N ALA A 537 -31.65 -39.11 0.88
CA ALA A 537 -32.78 -38.64 0.05
C ALA A 537 -33.12 -37.15 0.31
N ASP A 538 -33.20 -36.77 1.60
CA ASP A 538 -33.51 -35.38 1.99
C ASP A 538 -32.41 -34.39 1.60
N ILE A 539 -31.15 -34.84 1.61
CA ILE A 539 -29.98 -34.01 1.27
C ILE A 539 -29.85 -33.86 -0.25
N ILE A 540 -30.06 -34.95 -1.00
CA ILE A 540 -30.06 -34.93 -2.47
C ILE A 540 -31.09 -33.91 -2.94
N HIS A 541 -32.29 -33.93 -2.36
CA HIS A 541 -33.32 -32.94 -2.67
C HIS A 541 -32.92 -31.52 -2.22
N ALA A 542 -32.22 -31.34 -1.11
CA ALA A 542 -31.78 -30.01 -0.68
C ALA A 542 -30.61 -29.42 -1.49
N PHE A 543 -29.71 -30.28 -1.99
CA PHE A 543 -28.49 -29.87 -2.68
C PHE A 543 -28.69 -29.70 -4.19
N TYR A 544 -29.57 -30.51 -4.79
CA TYR A 544 -29.81 -30.55 -6.25
C TYR A 544 -31.23 -30.14 -6.68
N ALA A 545 -32.13 -29.76 -5.77
CA ALA A 545 -33.39 -29.15 -6.21
C ALA A 545 -33.16 -27.76 -6.79
N ASP A 546 -33.78 -27.52 -7.95
CA ASP A 546 -33.85 -26.25 -8.66
C ASP A 546 -34.48 -25.12 -7.83
#